data_AF-A0A3C0SLU8-F1
#
_entry.id   AF-A0A3C0SLU8-F1
#
_cell.length_a   1.000
_cell.length_b   1.000
_cell.length_c   1.000
_cell.angle_alpha   90.00
_cell.angle_beta   90.00
_cell.angle_gamma   90.00
#
_symmetry.space_group_name_H-M   'P 1'
#
loop_
_entity.id
_entity.type
_entity.pdbx_description
1 polymer ?
#
loop_
_entity_poly.entity_id
_entity_poly.type
_entity_poly.pdbx_seq_one_letter_code
_entity_poly.pdbx_strand_id
1 'polypeptide(L)' 'MVKNRLKEIRMREYMMKQNEFCKLIKMSQSTYSAIESNKIQGNIENILIIAKALNRKVEDIWYLED' A
#
# COMPACT_ATOMS: atom_id res chain seq x y z
N MET A 1 -14.47 8.30 3.25
CA MET A 1 -13.93 7.54 2.09
C MET A 1 -12.87 6.55 2.56
N VAL A 2 -12.63 5.42 1.87
CA VAL A 2 -11.50 4.52 2.21
C VAL A 2 -10.18 5.25 1.98
N LYS A 3 -9.22 5.12 2.89
CA LYS A 3 -7.85 5.60 2.75
C LYS A 3 -6.85 4.54 3.19
N ASN A 4 -5.57 4.76 2.88
CA ASN A 4 -4.49 3.87 3.29
C ASN A 4 -3.31 4.59 3.98
N ARG A 5 -2.49 3.79 4.66
CA ARG A 5 -1.27 4.19 5.39
C ARG A 5 0.03 3.79 4.67
N LEU A 6 -0.02 3.42 3.38
CA LEU A 6 1.14 2.85 2.68
C LEU A 6 2.34 3.80 2.66
N LYS A 7 2.10 5.11 2.49
CA LYS A 7 3.18 6.11 2.53
C LYS A 7 3.87 6.14 3.89
N GLU A 8 3.10 6.08 4.96
CA GLU A 8 3.62 6.07 6.33
C GLU A 8 4.42 4.79 6.59
N ILE A 9 3.86 3.63 6.25
CA ILE A 9 4.50 2.31 6.38
C ILE A 9 5.83 2.29 5.60
N ARG A 10 5.81 2.69 4.32
CA ARG A 10 7.00 2.72 3.46
C ARG A 10 8.09 3.63 4.03
N MET A 11 7.72 4.82 4.49
CA MET A 11 8.71 5.81 4.95
C MET A 11 9.24 5.55 6.36
N ARG A 12 8.41 5.02 7.27
CA ARG A 12 8.81 4.80 8.67
C ARG A 12 9.48 3.45 8.89
N GLU A 13 8.98 2.40 8.25
CA GLU A 13 9.44 1.03 8.53
C GLU A 13 10.52 0.57 7.55
N TYR A 14 10.36 0.91 6.27
CA TYR A 14 11.25 0.43 5.22
C TYR A 14 12.27 1.49 4.77
N MET A 15 11.94 2.78 4.91
CA MET A 15 12.76 3.90 4.44
C MET A 15 13.17 3.79 2.96
N MET A 16 12.33 3.14 2.16
CA MET A 16 12.60 2.82 0.75
C MET A 16 11.97 3.84 -0.20
N LYS A 17 12.61 4.03 -1.36
CA LYS A 17 11.96 4.68 -2.50
C LYS A 17 10.81 3.81 -3.00
N GLN A 18 9.82 4.42 -3.67
CA GLN A 18 8.64 3.69 -4.16
C GLN A 18 9.03 2.50 -5.07
N ASN A 19 10.02 2.69 -5.96
CA ASN A 19 10.49 1.64 -6.87
C ASN A 19 11.08 0.41 -6.15
N GLU A 20 11.80 0.61 -5.04
CA GLU A 20 12.35 -0.45 -4.22
C GLU A 20 11.24 -1.17 -3.46
N PHE A 21 10.33 -0.40 -2.86
CA PHE A 21 9.19 -0.94 -2.14
C PHE A 21 8.28 -1.78 -3.04
N CYS A 22 8.05 -1.33 -4.28
CA CYS A 22 7.28 -2.06 -5.29
C CYS A 22 7.85 -3.45 -5.60
N LYS A 23 9.18 -3.61 -5.57
CA LYS A 23 9.83 -4.92 -5.75
C LYS A 23 9.55 -5.85 -4.57
N LEU A 24 9.50 -5.30 -3.35
CA LEU A 24 9.18 -6.05 -2.14
C LEU A 24 7.74 -6.56 -2.15
N ILE A 25 6.78 -5.72 -2.52
CA ILE A 25 5.36 -6.09 -2.61
C ILE A 25 4.95 -6.75 -3.93
N LYS A 26 5.91 -6.94 -4.85
CA LYS A 26 5.70 -7.51 -6.21
C LYS A 26 4.57 -6.82 -6.99
N MET A 27 4.54 -5.49 -6.95
CA MET A 27 3.54 -4.67 -7.64
C MET A 27 4.20 -3.69 -8.60
N SER A 28 3.47 -3.29 -9.65
CA SER A 28 3.94 -2.23 -10.55
C SER A 28 4.01 -0.88 -9.82
N GLN A 29 4.98 -0.05 -10.18
CA GLN A 29 5.13 1.27 -9.56
C GLN A 29 3.95 2.21 -9.86
N SER A 30 3.36 2.13 -11.05
CA SER A 30 2.21 2.96 -11.44
C SER A 30 0.97 2.61 -10.59
N THR A 31 0.68 1.32 -10.44
CA THR A 31 -0.43 0.84 -9.59
C THR A 31 -0.19 1.23 -8.13
N TYR A 32 1.01 0.94 -7.60
CA TYR A 32 1.34 1.27 -6.22
C TYR A 32 1.26 2.77 -5.94
N SER A 33 1.78 3.63 -6.82
CA SER A 33 1.76 5.08 -6.63
C SER A 33 0.34 5.64 -6.60
N ALA A 34 -0.55 5.13 -7.48
CA ALA A 34 -1.95 5.52 -7.48
C ALA A 34 -2.69 5.08 -6.20
N ILE A 35 -2.33 3.91 -5.65
CA ILE A 35 -2.87 3.44 -4.36
C ILE A 35 -2.30 4.28 -3.20
N GLU A 36 -0.98 4.41 -3.09
CA GLU A 36 -0.32 5.16 -2.00
C GLU A 36 -0.82 6.61 -1.90
N SER A 37 -1.11 7.24 -3.03
CA SER A 37 -1.66 8.61 -3.09
C SER A 37 -3.17 8.70 -2.83
N ASN A 38 -3.85 7.58 -2.55
CA ASN A 38 -5.31 7.45 -2.43
C ASN A 38 -6.08 7.91 -3.69
N LYS A 39 -5.43 7.96 -4.87
CA LYS A 39 -6.09 8.24 -6.15
C LYS A 39 -7.03 7.11 -6.54
N ILE A 40 -6.64 5.88 -6.23
CA ILE A 40 -7.46 4.67 -6.28
C ILE A 40 -7.25 3.90 -4.99
N GLN A 41 -8.19 3.03 -4.61
CA GLN A 41 -8.01 2.20 -3.41
C GLN A 41 -7.27 0.89 -3.66
N GLY A 42 -7.18 0.50 -4.94
CA GLY A 42 -6.87 -0.86 -5.33
C GLY A 42 -8.13 -1.73 -5.32
N ASN A 43 -8.12 -2.78 -6.13
CA ASN A 43 -9.12 -3.83 -6.04
C ASN A 43 -8.78 -4.80 -4.88
N ILE A 44 -9.65 -5.76 -4.62
CA ILE A 44 -9.49 -6.75 -3.55
C ILE A 44 -8.15 -7.51 -3.71
N GLU A 45 -7.76 -7.85 -4.93
CA GLU A 45 -6.51 -8.56 -5.21
C GLU A 45 -5.28 -7.73 -4.82
N ASN A 46 -5.21 -6.46 -5.22
CA ASN A 46 -4.12 -5.55 -4.85
C ASN A 46 -3.99 -5.41 -3.33
N ILE A 47 -5.13 -5.25 -2.64
CA ILE A 47 -5.19 -5.10 -1.19
C ILE A 47 -4.62 -6.35 -0.50
N LEU A 48 -5.04 -7.55 -0.93
CA LEU A 48 -4.58 -8.82 -0.37
C LEU A 48 -3.11 -9.10 -0.67
N ILE A 49 -2.63 -8.78 -1.88
CA ILE A 49 -1.21 -8.91 -2.27
C ILE A 49 -0.34 -8.07 -1.35
N ILE A 50 -0.70 -6.80 -1.17
CA ILE A 50 0.07 -5.87 -0.33
C ILE A 50 0.02 -6.31 1.13
N ALA A 51 -1.16 -6.63 1.66
CA ALA A 51 -1.31 -7.09 3.05
C ALA A 51 -0.46 -8.33 3.34
N LYS A 52 -0.45 -9.30 2.40
CA LYS A 52 0.38 -10.49 2.48
C LYS A 52 1.87 -10.16 2.42
N ALA A 53 2.29 -9.27 1.52
CA ALA A 53 3.69 -8.89 1.37
C ALA A 53 4.24 -8.13 2.58
N LEU A 54 3.38 -7.35 3.26
CA LEU A 54 3.74 -6.61 4.48
C LEU A 54 3.52 -7.44 5.75
N ASN A 55 2.98 -8.65 5.64
CA ASN A 55 2.60 -9.51 6.77
C ASN A 55 1.73 -8.75 7.79
N ARG A 56 0.73 -8.02 7.30
CA ARG A 56 -0.18 -7.16 8.09
C ARG A 56 -1.62 -7.43 7.71
N LYS A 57 -2.55 -7.11 8.62
CA LYS A 57 -3.97 -7.17 8.28
C LYS A 57 -4.32 -6.02 7.35
N VAL A 58 -5.37 -6.21 6.55
CA VAL A 58 -5.90 -5.15 5.67
C VAL A 58 -6.30 -3.92 6.47
N GLU A 59 -6.94 -4.11 7.63
CA GLU A 59 -7.36 -3.04 8.54
C GLU A 59 -6.21 -2.23 9.17
N ASP A 60 -4.99 -2.77 9.21
CA ASP A 60 -3.81 -2.03 9.68
C ASP A 60 -3.27 -1.07 8.60
N ILE A 61 -3.61 -1.33 7.33
CA ILE A 61 -3.12 -0.60 6.17
C ILE A 61 -4.20 0.32 5.60
N TRP A 62 -5.44 -0.15 5.49
CA TRP A 62 -6.60 0.59 4.99
C TRP A 62 -7.59 0.87 6.10
N TYR A 63 -8.18 2.06 6.08
CA TYR A 63 -9.16 2.53 7.05
C TYR A 63 -10.26 3.34 6.37
N LEU A 64 -11.40 3.45 7.03
CA LEU A 64 -12.47 4.37 6.64
C LEU A 64 -12.18 5.74 7.29
N GLU A 65 -12.04 6.76 6.47
CA GLU A 65 -12.04 8.16 6.91
C GLU A 65 -13.48 8.68 6.87
N ASP A 66 -13.94 9.29 7.96
CA ASP A 66 -15.25 9.95 8.03
C ASP A 66 -15.29 11.24 7.20
#